data_AF-A0AAV9QEM6-F1
#
_entry.id   AF-A0AAV9QEM6-F1
#
_cell.length_a   1.000
_cell.length_b   1.000
_cell.length_c   1.000
_cell.angle_alpha   90.00
_cell.angle_beta   90.00
_cell.angle_gamma   90.00
#
_symmetry.space_group_name_H-M   'P 1'
#
loop_
_entity.id
_entity.type
_entity.pdbx_description
1 polymer ?
#
loop_
_entity_poly.entity_id
_entity_poly.type
_entity_poly.pdbx_seq_one_letter_code
_entity_poly.pdbx_strand_id
1 'polypeptide(L)'
;MATSSAAKKDAASIIASASRPKKISTPATFKNDSHRVVWCETLWTNLSHQAKQLGLPAAPYFDPETMLLSKDVNRKLWIQLERLWDNLGPDKAPYAAPTMLEGGEVKWHSFLPGDKGKEVEVYASIVDAFMSDSAEFAYKEDPMYIVHIVLLKADENVAHIMTTFSISALFNIQSAMSNIAIQPINPSNPDLGALVQNIDLAHLSEEDFQILRNTLYTHNVVCIKSQSKLTPKDQAELTRRFDPQAMSYGHGTTIDAKRSILHPDLKTIPYQPEVQVIGNGFVPEYEGLTDIKLRHPHHRTFHKTVIPDELDLDYTRFYRWHIDAALYGKLNPPLVTSLLAVKVPKGRRQTLLYDDDSGDTLDVPLGTTAFVSGYKMFDNLSLEQKEFVLTSKIEYAPHPYVWISTTKSRSDGLGMVSEGKEVPLADLPPTERDGSDIQILPMVWRNPVNGRFALQIHPSVVRKIHLKDGSVIDDLAKVREIVHDLQRPGIAPKFVYAHDWEEGDLVLFNNHGVLHSVVGAFAEDEVRLFRQCNLAASRPPLGPQYPEVVA
;
A
#
# COMPACT_ATOMS: atom_id res chain seq x y z
N MET A 1 -66.82 -10.15 48.20
CA MET A 1 -65.56 -10.92 48.18
C MET A 1 -64.64 -10.30 47.14
N ALA A 2 -63.75 -9.41 47.56
CA ALA A 2 -62.61 -8.93 46.79
C ALA A 2 -61.74 -8.09 47.74
N THR A 3 -60.56 -8.57 48.10
CA THR A 3 -59.49 -7.72 48.64
C THR A 3 -58.15 -8.35 48.30
N SER A 4 -57.36 -7.57 47.56
CA SER A 4 -55.95 -7.76 47.27
C SER A 4 -55.10 -7.78 48.54
N SER A 5 -54.11 -8.67 48.62
CA SER A 5 -52.91 -8.44 49.43
C SER A 5 -51.66 -8.81 48.64
N ALA A 6 -50.86 -7.80 48.33
CA ALA A 6 -49.52 -7.97 47.79
C ALA A 6 -48.61 -8.45 48.94
N ALA A 7 -48.14 -9.69 48.86
CA ALA A 7 -47.11 -10.19 49.76
C ALA A 7 -45.76 -9.54 49.39
N LYS A 8 -45.29 -8.63 50.24
CA LYS A 8 -43.92 -8.09 50.18
C LYS A 8 -42.93 -9.26 50.33
N LYS A 9 -42.01 -9.42 49.38
CA LYS A 9 -40.83 -10.27 49.57
C LYS A 9 -39.98 -9.65 50.69
N ASP A 10 -39.80 -10.41 51.76
CA ASP A 10 -38.97 -10.05 52.90
C ASP A 10 -37.50 -9.91 52.47
N ALA A 11 -36.85 -8.84 52.92
CA ALA A 11 -35.45 -8.53 52.64
C ALA A 11 -34.51 -9.68 53.06
N ALA A 12 -34.90 -10.49 54.04
CA ALA A 12 -34.16 -11.69 54.44
C ALA A 12 -34.07 -12.76 53.33
N SER A 13 -35.10 -12.88 52.47
CA SER A 13 -35.10 -13.84 51.34
C SER A 13 -34.17 -13.41 50.20
N ILE A 14 -33.94 -12.11 50.04
CA ILE A 14 -33.01 -11.55 49.05
C ILE A 14 -31.57 -11.75 49.53
N ILE A 15 -31.30 -11.52 50.81
CA ILE A 15 -29.97 -11.71 51.41
C ILE A 15 -29.58 -13.20 51.40
N ALA A 16 -30.51 -14.13 51.67
CA ALA A 16 -30.21 -15.57 51.61
C ALA A 16 -29.88 -16.09 50.19
N SER A 17 -30.35 -15.40 49.13
CA SER A 17 -30.01 -15.74 47.74
C SER A 17 -28.63 -15.23 47.29
N ALA A 18 -28.08 -14.23 47.98
CA ALA A 18 -26.78 -13.62 47.67
C ALA A 18 -25.58 -14.34 48.34
N SER A 19 -25.83 -15.25 49.29
CA SER A 19 -24.78 -15.89 50.11
C SER A 19 -24.56 -17.38 49.82
N ARG A 20 -25.06 -17.92 48.71
CA ARG A 20 -24.63 -19.26 48.26
C ARG A 20 -23.26 -19.14 47.60
N PRO A 21 -22.22 -19.85 48.09
CA PRO A 21 -20.96 -19.96 47.37
C PRO A 21 -21.28 -20.47 45.97
N LYS A 22 -20.95 -19.69 44.93
CA LYS A 22 -20.94 -20.20 43.56
C LYS A 22 -20.09 -21.46 43.58
N LYS A 23 -20.66 -22.60 43.17
CA LYS A 23 -19.89 -23.80 42.83
C LYS A 23 -18.76 -23.33 41.91
N ILE A 24 -17.52 -23.41 42.36
CA ILE A 24 -16.35 -23.19 41.54
C ILE A 24 -16.45 -24.23 40.43
N SER A 25 -16.76 -23.79 39.22
CA SER A 25 -16.75 -24.65 38.05
C SER A 25 -15.34 -25.21 37.92
N THR A 26 -15.22 -26.52 37.77
CA THR A 26 -13.97 -27.18 37.42
C THR A 26 -13.32 -26.42 36.24
N PRO A 27 -12.04 -26.03 36.30
CA PRO A 27 -11.40 -25.34 35.19
C PRO A 27 -11.55 -26.18 33.92
N ALA A 28 -12.12 -25.60 32.85
CA ALA A 28 -12.14 -26.26 31.57
C ALA A 28 -10.69 -26.52 31.13
N THR A 29 -10.34 -27.77 30.82
CA THR A 29 -8.99 -28.09 30.35
C THR A 29 -8.95 -27.93 28.83
N PHE A 30 -8.19 -26.95 28.33
CA PHE A 30 -8.06 -26.69 26.89
C PHE A 30 -6.96 -27.54 26.22
N LYS A 31 -6.56 -28.63 26.87
CA LYS A 31 -5.44 -29.49 26.48
C LYS A 31 -5.58 -30.14 25.10
N ASN A 32 -6.80 -30.31 24.64
CA ASN A 32 -7.10 -30.97 23.36
C ASN A 32 -7.66 -29.98 22.32
N ASP A 33 -7.52 -28.67 22.55
CA ASP A 33 -7.96 -27.67 21.58
C ASP A 33 -7.03 -27.68 20.34
N SER A 34 -7.62 -27.79 19.16
CA SER A 34 -6.90 -27.86 17.89
C SER A 34 -6.14 -26.58 17.55
N HIS A 35 -6.57 -25.42 18.06
CA HIS A 35 -5.94 -24.13 17.81
C HIS A 35 -4.68 -23.93 18.67
N ARG A 36 -4.53 -24.68 19.77
CA ARG A 36 -3.40 -24.59 20.69
C ARG A 36 -2.06 -24.69 19.99
N VAL A 37 -1.89 -25.71 19.15
CA VAL A 37 -0.63 -25.99 18.46
C VAL A 37 -0.27 -24.84 17.52
N VAL A 38 -1.24 -24.38 16.74
CA VAL A 38 -1.04 -23.26 15.78
C VAL A 38 -0.67 -21.97 16.51
N TRP A 39 -1.30 -21.70 17.65
CA TRP A 39 -0.99 -20.53 18.46
C TRP A 39 0.40 -20.64 19.10
N CYS A 40 0.77 -21.80 19.66
CA CYS A 40 2.12 -22.03 20.18
C CYS A 40 3.19 -21.86 19.10
N GLU A 41 2.99 -22.42 17.89
CA GLU A 41 3.91 -22.25 16.76
C GLU A 41 4.08 -20.77 16.39
N THR A 42 2.98 -20.01 16.38
CA THR A 42 2.98 -18.59 16.03
C THR A 42 3.79 -17.78 17.03
N LEU A 43 3.57 -18.00 18.33
CA LEU A 43 4.28 -17.30 19.39
C LEU A 43 5.74 -17.72 19.50
N TRP A 44 6.03 -19.01 19.30
CA TRP A 44 7.39 -19.53 19.24
C TRP A 44 8.18 -18.89 18.10
N THR A 45 7.61 -18.83 16.91
CA THR A 45 8.24 -18.21 15.73
C THR A 45 8.50 -16.72 15.97
N ASN A 46 7.50 -16.04 16.55
CA ASN A 46 7.58 -14.63 16.89
C ASN A 46 8.72 -14.35 17.90
N LEU A 47 8.77 -15.08 19.01
CA LEU A 47 9.83 -14.97 20.02
C LEU A 47 11.22 -15.30 19.46
N SER A 48 11.32 -16.33 18.61
CA SER A 48 12.57 -16.69 17.94
C SER A 48 13.08 -15.57 17.02
N HIS A 49 12.16 -14.90 16.31
CA HIS A 49 12.48 -13.76 15.47
C HIS A 49 12.98 -12.56 16.28
N GLN A 50 12.28 -12.24 17.38
CA GLN A 50 12.69 -11.16 18.29
C GLN A 50 14.06 -11.44 18.92
N ALA A 51 14.31 -12.67 19.36
CA ALA A 51 15.61 -13.09 19.90
C ALA A 51 16.75 -12.91 18.89
N LYS A 52 16.50 -13.21 17.61
CA LYS A 52 17.47 -13.02 16.52
C LYS A 52 17.71 -11.54 16.22
N GLN A 53 16.66 -10.73 16.20
CA GLN A 53 16.77 -9.28 15.98
C GLN A 53 17.55 -8.58 17.10
N LEU A 54 17.37 -9.03 18.35
CA LEU A 54 18.07 -8.53 19.52
C LEU A 54 19.51 -9.08 19.65
N GLY A 55 19.95 -9.94 18.72
CA GLY A 55 21.32 -10.47 18.72
C GLY A 55 21.67 -11.28 19.96
N LEU A 56 20.71 -11.99 20.55
CA LEU A 56 20.97 -12.80 21.74
C LEU A 56 22.07 -13.85 21.46
N PRO A 57 22.97 -14.12 22.43
CA PRO A 57 24.17 -14.90 22.19
C PRO A 57 23.83 -16.35 21.81
N ALA A 58 24.72 -16.98 21.05
CA ALA A 58 24.58 -18.38 20.64
C ALA A 58 24.34 -19.27 21.88
N ALA A 59 25.23 -19.34 22.85
CA ALA A 59 24.92 -20.04 24.10
C ALA A 59 24.28 -19.09 25.14
N PRO A 60 23.21 -19.50 25.86
CA PRO A 60 22.45 -20.76 25.78
C PRO A 60 21.23 -20.72 24.83
N TYR A 61 20.98 -19.61 24.13
CA TYR A 61 19.72 -19.33 23.45
C TYR A 61 19.58 -20.00 22.09
N PHE A 62 20.65 -20.06 21.33
CA PHE A 62 20.70 -20.62 19.99
C PHE A 62 21.71 -21.76 19.88
N ASP A 63 21.31 -22.80 19.18
CA ASP A 63 22.26 -23.81 18.75
C ASP A 63 23.34 -23.15 17.87
N PRO A 64 24.63 -23.22 18.24
CA PRO A 64 25.69 -22.49 17.54
C PRO A 64 25.91 -22.91 16.09
N GLU A 65 25.44 -24.10 15.70
CA GLU A 65 25.61 -24.63 14.34
C GLU A 65 24.44 -24.22 13.44
N THR A 66 23.22 -24.25 13.97
CA THR A 66 21.99 -24.00 13.20
C THR A 66 21.44 -22.58 13.34
N MET A 67 21.89 -21.82 14.36
CA MET A 67 21.35 -20.51 14.73
C MET A 67 19.82 -20.52 14.98
N LEU A 68 19.28 -21.68 15.33
CA LEU A 68 17.91 -21.89 15.81
C LEU A 68 17.90 -21.98 17.33
N LEU A 69 16.75 -21.75 17.99
CA LEU A 69 16.68 -21.87 19.45
C LEU A 69 17.27 -23.20 19.92
N SER A 70 18.13 -23.15 20.93
CA SER A 70 18.75 -24.37 21.47
C SER A 70 17.66 -25.34 21.92
N LYS A 71 17.94 -26.64 21.81
CA LYS A 71 16.94 -27.69 22.10
C LYS A 71 16.32 -27.54 23.50
N ASP A 72 17.10 -27.11 24.48
CA ASP A 72 16.64 -26.91 25.86
C ASP A 72 15.77 -25.66 26.02
N VAL A 73 16.13 -24.55 25.37
CA VAL A 73 15.31 -23.33 25.38
C VAL A 73 14.01 -23.55 24.63
N ASN A 74 14.08 -24.18 23.45
CA ASN A 74 12.92 -24.51 22.64
C ASN A 74 11.92 -25.38 23.41
N ARG A 75 12.39 -26.45 24.05
CA ARG A 75 11.53 -27.34 24.86
C ARG A 75 10.88 -26.62 26.03
N LYS A 76 11.62 -25.78 26.76
CA LYS A 76 11.09 -25.02 27.91
C LYS A 76 10.03 -24.01 27.46
N LEU A 77 10.31 -23.27 26.39
CA LEU A 77 9.38 -22.30 25.80
C LEU A 77 8.09 -22.99 25.35
N TRP A 78 8.21 -24.12 24.64
CA TRP A 78 7.04 -24.86 24.16
C TRP A 78 6.12 -25.33 25.30
N ILE A 79 6.69 -25.90 26.35
CA ILE A 79 5.93 -26.32 27.55
C ILE A 79 5.23 -25.12 28.20
N GLN A 80 5.87 -23.96 28.22
CA GLN A 80 5.29 -22.74 28.77
C GLN A 80 4.13 -22.22 27.92
N LEU A 81 4.27 -22.19 26.59
CA LEU A 81 3.19 -21.77 25.70
C LEU A 81 1.97 -22.71 25.81
N GLU A 82 2.17 -24.03 25.82
CA GLU A 82 1.07 -24.99 25.96
C GLU A 82 0.28 -24.79 27.25
N ARG A 83 0.98 -24.54 28.36
CA ARG A 83 0.31 -24.32 29.65
C ARG A 83 -0.33 -22.92 29.74
N LEU A 84 0.24 -21.91 29.07
CA LEU A 84 -0.36 -20.57 28.99
C LEU A 84 -1.67 -20.63 28.20
N TRP A 85 -1.73 -21.41 27.11
CA TRP A 85 -2.96 -21.68 26.38
C TRP A 85 -4.00 -22.38 27.26
N ASP A 86 -3.60 -23.43 27.98
CA ASP A 86 -4.50 -24.14 28.91
C ASP A 86 -5.07 -23.22 29.99
N ASN A 87 -4.38 -22.13 30.32
CA ASN A 87 -4.82 -21.16 31.31
C ASN A 87 -5.73 -20.06 30.73
N LEU A 88 -5.34 -19.48 29.61
CA LEU A 88 -6.08 -18.39 28.96
C LEU A 88 -7.33 -18.89 28.24
N GLY A 89 -7.25 -20.08 27.66
CA GLY A 89 -8.27 -20.65 26.78
C GLY A 89 -8.32 -19.99 25.40
N PRO A 90 -9.06 -20.59 24.45
CA PRO A 90 -9.09 -20.17 23.05
C PRO A 90 -9.64 -18.76 22.84
N ASP A 91 -10.47 -18.26 23.75
CA ASP A 91 -11.06 -16.92 23.63
C ASP A 91 -10.12 -15.80 24.03
N LYS A 92 -9.07 -16.08 24.82
CA LYS A 92 -8.17 -15.06 25.37
C LYS A 92 -6.73 -15.22 24.90
N ALA A 93 -6.28 -16.45 24.69
CA ALA A 93 -4.92 -16.73 24.24
C ALA A 93 -4.54 -15.98 22.95
N PRO A 94 -5.40 -15.85 21.94
CA PRO A 94 -5.07 -15.09 20.72
C PRO A 94 -4.73 -13.61 20.94
N TYR A 95 -5.13 -13.03 22.08
CA TYR A 95 -4.88 -11.64 22.42
C TYR A 95 -3.62 -11.44 23.28
N ALA A 96 -2.94 -12.53 23.68
CA ALA A 96 -1.68 -12.46 24.39
C ALA A 96 -0.51 -12.35 23.39
N ALA A 97 0.22 -11.23 23.46
CA ALA A 97 1.34 -10.92 22.57
C ALA A 97 2.63 -10.74 23.39
N PRO A 98 3.68 -11.54 23.11
CA PRO A 98 4.95 -11.40 23.78
C PRO A 98 5.84 -10.33 23.12
N THR A 99 6.57 -9.57 23.93
CA THR A 99 7.64 -8.68 23.51
C THR A 99 8.92 -9.07 24.24
N MET A 100 9.93 -9.47 23.49
CA MET A 100 11.25 -9.75 24.02
C MET A 100 12.03 -8.43 24.14
N LEU A 101 12.67 -8.23 25.29
CA LEU A 101 13.53 -7.11 25.60
C LEU A 101 14.99 -7.51 25.46
N GLU A 102 15.85 -6.50 25.34
CA GLU A 102 17.30 -6.68 25.34
C GLU A 102 17.75 -7.43 26.61
N GLY A 103 18.56 -8.48 26.44
CA GLY A 103 18.91 -9.43 27.52
C GLY A 103 18.07 -10.71 27.56
N GLY A 104 16.95 -10.77 26.81
CA GLY A 104 16.13 -11.97 26.63
C GLY A 104 14.90 -12.07 27.53
N GLU A 105 14.60 -11.03 28.32
CA GLU A 105 13.36 -10.91 29.08
C GLU A 105 12.14 -10.87 28.14
N VAL A 106 11.04 -11.53 28.50
CA VAL A 106 9.80 -11.54 27.71
C VAL A 106 8.66 -10.93 28.50
N LYS A 107 8.13 -9.81 28.01
CA LYS A 107 6.90 -9.19 28.51
C LYS A 107 5.68 -9.67 27.75
N TRP A 108 4.58 -9.88 28.45
CA TRP A 108 3.32 -10.31 27.86
C TRP A 108 2.30 -9.19 27.92
N HIS A 109 1.71 -8.88 26.77
CA HIS A 109 0.67 -7.87 26.62
C HIS A 109 -0.65 -8.55 26.26
N SER A 110 -1.77 -8.07 26.81
CA SER A 110 -3.11 -8.52 26.41
C SER A 110 -3.86 -7.40 25.71
N PHE A 111 -4.48 -7.70 24.57
CA PHE A 111 -5.26 -6.74 23.77
C PHE A 111 -6.72 -7.14 23.69
N LEU A 112 -7.40 -7.20 24.83
CA LEU A 112 -8.83 -7.53 24.88
C LEU A 112 -9.70 -6.39 24.33
N PRO A 113 -10.88 -6.70 23.75
CA PRO A 113 -11.79 -5.68 23.22
C PRO A 113 -12.15 -4.62 24.27
N GLY A 114 -11.77 -3.37 24.00
CA GLY A 114 -12.01 -2.21 24.88
C GLY A 114 -10.74 -1.61 25.50
N ASP A 115 -9.61 -2.30 25.47
CA ASP A 115 -8.35 -1.79 25.99
C ASP A 115 -7.52 -1.06 24.93
N LYS A 116 -7.16 0.20 25.22
CA LYS A 116 -6.28 1.04 24.38
C LYS A 116 -4.81 0.69 24.57
N GLY A 117 -4.45 -0.58 24.40
CA GLY A 117 -3.06 -1.05 24.34
C GLY A 117 -2.15 -0.52 25.46
N LYS A 118 -2.65 -0.50 26.70
CA LYS A 118 -1.81 -0.26 27.87
C LYS A 118 -1.14 -1.59 28.26
N GLU A 119 -0.02 -1.51 28.96
CA GLU A 119 0.54 -2.65 29.70
C GLU A 119 -0.50 -3.05 30.75
N VAL A 120 -1.40 -3.96 30.38
CA VAL A 120 -2.46 -4.47 31.25
C VAL A 120 -2.05 -5.87 31.67
N GLU A 121 -1.93 -6.05 32.97
CA GLU A 121 -1.59 -7.30 33.65
C GLU A 121 -2.31 -8.49 33.02
N VAL A 122 -1.54 -9.46 32.52
CA VAL A 122 -2.05 -10.81 32.28
C VAL A 122 -2.31 -11.40 33.68
N TYR A 123 -3.50 -11.13 34.24
CA TYR A 123 -4.01 -11.57 35.54
C TYR A 123 -2.95 -12.11 36.51
N ALA A 124 -2.50 -11.25 37.43
CA ALA A 124 -1.40 -11.43 38.38
C ALA A 124 -1.51 -12.58 39.40
N SER A 125 -2.37 -13.59 39.20
CA SER A 125 -2.44 -14.74 40.12
C SER A 125 -1.91 -16.04 39.55
N ILE A 126 -1.64 -16.13 38.24
CA ILE A 126 -1.17 -17.39 37.65
C ILE A 126 0.19 -17.25 36.96
N VAL A 127 0.48 -16.17 36.22
CA VAL A 127 1.71 -16.11 35.39
C VAL A 127 3.00 -15.99 36.22
N ASP A 128 2.97 -15.29 37.36
CA ASP A 128 4.16 -15.16 38.23
C ASP A 128 4.47 -16.46 38.99
N ALA A 129 3.45 -17.16 39.49
CA ALA A 129 3.60 -18.49 40.09
C ALA A 129 3.95 -19.58 39.06
N PHE A 130 3.68 -19.32 37.78
CA PHE A 130 3.83 -20.22 36.65
C PHE A 130 5.25 -20.23 36.05
N MET A 131 6.05 -19.20 36.34
CA MET A 131 7.42 -19.03 35.83
C MET A 131 8.50 -19.09 36.91
N SER A 132 8.15 -18.98 38.20
CA SER A 132 9.10 -19.13 39.32
C SER A 132 9.01 -20.52 39.95
N ASP A 133 10.05 -21.34 39.82
CA ASP A 133 10.24 -22.55 40.61
C ASP A 133 10.69 -22.20 42.04
N SER A 134 9.84 -21.52 42.82
CA SER A 134 10.11 -21.24 44.24
C SER A 134 8.84 -21.31 45.09
N ALA A 135 8.79 -22.31 45.96
CA ALA A 135 7.81 -22.45 47.02
C ALA A 135 8.02 -21.37 48.10
N GLU A 136 6.98 -20.57 48.41
CA GLU A 136 6.51 -20.27 49.78
C GLU A 136 5.32 -19.28 49.78
N PHE A 137 4.40 -19.51 50.72
CA PHE A 137 3.19 -18.72 51.00
C PHE A 137 3.50 -17.52 51.91
N ALA A 138 2.86 -16.35 51.68
CA ALA A 138 2.27 -15.50 52.72
C ALA A 138 1.40 -14.36 52.15
N TYR A 139 0.18 -14.23 52.66
CA TYR A 139 -0.76 -13.12 52.43
C TYR A 139 -0.30 -11.83 53.14
N LYS A 140 -0.39 -10.66 52.48
CA LYS A 140 -0.74 -9.35 53.10
C LYS A 140 -1.08 -8.27 52.05
N GLU A 141 -1.92 -7.33 52.48
CA GLU A 141 -2.85 -6.46 51.72
C GLU A 141 -2.23 -5.22 51.03
N ASP A 142 -2.70 -4.94 49.79
CA ASP A 142 -2.89 -3.66 49.04
C ASP A 142 -1.73 -2.64 48.81
N PRO A 143 -1.82 -1.72 47.80
CA PRO A 143 -2.10 -1.88 46.37
C PRO A 143 -1.06 -1.14 45.48
N MET A 144 -0.41 -1.86 44.56
CA MET A 144 0.38 -1.41 43.38
C MET A 144 1.55 -2.37 43.26
N TYR A 145 1.50 -3.31 42.31
CA TYR A 145 2.67 -4.12 42.03
C TYR A 145 2.81 -4.29 40.52
N ILE A 146 3.91 -3.73 40.01
CA ILE A 146 4.43 -3.89 38.65
C ILE A 146 5.01 -5.30 38.57
N VAL A 147 4.67 -6.08 37.54
CA VAL A 147 5.32 -7.36 37.27
C VAL A 147 6.64 -7.13 36.52
N HIS A 148 7.76 -7.49 37.13
CA HIS A 148 9.10 -7.50 36.55
C HIS A 148 9.51 -8.94 36.23
N ILE A 149 9.96 -9.26 35.00
CA ILE A 149 10.43 -10.63 34.64
C ILE A 149 11.89 -10.58 34.19
N VAL A 150 12.83 -10.54 35.14
CA VAL A 150 14.27 -10.41 34.80
C VAL A 150 14.85 -11.73 34.29
N LEU A 151 15.26 -11.77 33.02
CA LEU A 151 16.27 -12.73 32.53
C LEU A 151 17.64 -12.05 32.51
N LEU A 152 18.30 -12.06 33.69
CA LEU A 152 19.71 -11.72 34.00
C LEU A 152 20.24 -10.32 33.57
N LYS A 153 20.85 -9.63 34.54
CA LYS A 153 21.23 -8.21 34.53
C LYS A 153 22.73 -8.01 34.23
N ALA A 154 23.10 -7.05 33.38
CA ALA A 154 24.39 -6.34 33.43
C ALA A 154 24.35 -4.96 32.72
N ASP A 155 24.27 -3.91 33.55
CA ASP A 155 24.72 -2.50 33.48
C ASP A 155 24.59 -1.61 32.21
N GLU A 156 23.59 -0.72 32.31
CA GLU A 156 23.55 0.74 32.06
C GLU A 156 24.55 1.42 31.09
N ASN A 157 24.07 1.84 29.92
CA ASN A 157 23.74 3.25 29.64
C ASN A 157 23.23 3.48 28.21
N VAL A 158 22.49 4.59 28.06
CA VAL A 158 22.04 5.28 26.84
C VAL A 158 20.61 4.98 26.37
N ALA A 159 19.85 6.07 26.36
CA ALA A 159 18.43 6.20 26.16
C ALA A 159 18.04 6.54 24.71
N HIS A 160 16.73 6.38 24.46
CA HIS A 160 15.84 7.10 23.53
C HIS A 160 15.50 6.50 22.13
N ILE A 161 14.18 6.63 21.84
CA ILE A 161 13.42 6.57 20.57
C ILE A 161 12.69 5.22 20.33
N MET A 162 11.42 5.05 20.71
CA MET A 162 10.14 5.43 20.05
C MET A 162 9.77 4.63 18.77
N THR A 163 8.81 3.71 18.98
CA THR A 163 7.61 3.38 18.17
C THR A 163 7.72 3.04 16.67
N THR A 164 7.39 1.79 16.30
CA THR A 164 6.14 1.33 15.61
C THR A 164 6.26 -0.17 15.21
N PHE A 165 5.17 -0.78 14.70
CA PHE A 165 4.92 -2.20 14.30
C PHE A 165 4.18 -3.07 15.34
N SER A 166 3.16 -3.88 15.03
CA SER A 166 2.56 -4.34 13.76
C SER A 166 1.10 -4.78 13.98
N ILE A 167 0.18 -4.41 13.06
CA ILE A 167 -1.27 -4.74 13.09
C ILE A 167 -1.62 -5.97 12.21
N SER A 168 -0.63 -6.71 11.70
CA SER A 168 -0.89 -7.77 10.71
C SER A 168 -1.50 -9.08 11.25
N ALA A 169 -1.54 -9.30 12.56
CA ALA A 169 -2.02 -10.57 13.13
C ALA A 169 -3.49 -10.56 13.64
N LEU A 170 -4.14 -9.39 13.73
CA LEU A 170 -5.49 -9.28 14.32
C LEU A 170 -6.64 -9.61 13.34
N PHE A 171 -6.39 -9.70 12.04
CA PHE A 171 -7.50 -9.66 11.07
C PHE A 171 -8.17 -11.01 10.76
N ASN A 172 -7.58 -12.14 11.13
CA ASN A 172 -8.25 -13.44 10.94
C ASN A 172 -9.25 -13.80 12.05
N ILE A 173 -9.39 -12.98 13.10
CA ILE A 173 -10.34 -13.22 14.20
C ILE A 173 -11.46 -12.15 14.26
N GLN A 174 -11.35 -11.05 13.50
CA GLN A 174 -12.32 -9.94 13.51
C GLN A 174 -13.17 -9.79 12.23
N SER A 175 -13.08 -10.73 11.27
CA SER A 175 -13.91 -10.76 10.06
C SER A 175 -15.40 -11.08 10.30
N ALA A 176 -15.87 -11.07 11.55
CA ALA A 176 -17.25 -11.37 11.88
C ALA A 176 -18.24 -10.20 11.68
N MET A 177 -17.79 -8.99 11.29
CA MET A 177 -18.69 -7.82 11.16
C MET A 177 -18.65 -7.02 9.84
N SER A 178 -17.62 -7.13 8.98
CA SER A 178 -17.62 -6.48 7.65
C SER A 178 -17.91 -7.51 6.56
N ASN A 179 -18.90 -7.22 5.71
CA ASN A 179 -19.33 -8.09 4.60
C ASN A 179 -18.58 -7.81 3.29
N ILE A 180 -17.52 -6.99 3.32
CA ILE A 180 -16.71 -6.64 2.14
C ILE A 180 -16.08 -7.91 1.55
N ALA A 181 -16.35 -8.15 0.27
CA ALA A 181 -15.76 -9.26 -0.47
C ALA A 181 -14.65 -8.75 -1.38
N ILE A 182 -13.49 -9.40 -1.35
CA ILE A 182 -12.30 -9.07 -2.15
C ILE A 182 -11.99 -10.27 -3.04
N GLN A 183 -11.88 -10.05 -4.35
CA GLN A 183 -11.53 -11.07 -5.32
C GLN A 183 -10.40 -10.59 -6.23
N PRO A 184 -9.21 -11.22 -6.21
CA PRO A 184 -8.16 -10.91 -7.18
C PRO A 184 -8.64 -11.11 -8.62
N ILE A 185 -8.29 -10.19 -9.51
CA ILE A 185 -8.70 -10.23 -10.91
C ILE A 185 -7.99 -11.36 -11.65
N ASN A 186 -6.72 -11.60 -11.30
CA ASN A 186 -5.95 -12.74 -11.78
C ASN A 186 -5.44 -13.54 -10.57
N PRO A 187 -6.02 -14.70 -10.25
CA PRO A 187 -5.55 -15.54 -9.14
C PRO A 187 -4.09 -15.98 -9.26
N SER A 188 -3.53 -16.07 -10.47
CA SER A 188 -2.12 -16.41 -10.71
C SER A 188 -1.17 -15.23 -10.54
N ASN A 189 -1.69 -14.00 -10.49
CA ASN A 189 -0.95 -12.78 -10.18
C ASN A 189 -1.79 -11.90 -9.26
N PRO A 190 -2.04 -12.35 -8.02
CA PRO A 190 -3.02 -11.72 -7.15
C PRO A 190 -2.61 -10.31 -6.74
N ASP A 191 -1.32 -9.96 -6.81
CA ASP A 191 -0.78 -8.67 -6.37
C ASP A 191 -1.12 -7.49 -7.29
N LEU A 192 -1.75 -7.74 -8.45
CA LEU A 192 -2.12 -6.71 -9.43
C LEU A 192 -3.58 -6.88 -9.88
N GLY A 193 -4.47 -6.09 -9.29
CA GLY A 193 -5.89 -6.07 -9.58
C GLY A 193 -6.73 -6.87 -8.59
N ALA A 194 -7.70 -6.21 -7.95
CA ALA A 194 -8.76 -6.87 -7.18
C ALA A 194 -10.11 -6.17 -7.40
N LEU A 195 -11.17 -6.97 -7.43
CA LEU A 195 -12.56 -6.52 -7.35
C LEU A 195 -12.96 -6.43 -5.87
N VAL A 196 -13.52 -5.30 -5.46
CA VAL A 196 -14.08 -5.10 -4.12
C VAL A 196 -15.59 -4.91 -4.23
N GLN A 197 -16.34 -5.72 -3.47
CA GLN A 197 -17.79 -5.74 -3.43
C GLN A 197 -18.31 -5.52 -2.01
N ASN A 198 -19.59 -5.19 -1.89
CA ASN A 198 -20.28 -4.96 -0.61
C ASN A 198 -19.66 -3.83 0.23
N ILE A 199 -19.23 -2.76 -0.43
CA ILE A 199 -18.70 -1.55 0.21
C ILE A 199 -19.60 -0.35 -0.13
N ASP A 200 -20.00 0.42 0.88
CA ASP A 200 -20.73 1.68 0.69
C ASP A 200 -19.74 2.86 0.79
N LEU A 201 -19.37 3.41 -0.36
CA LEU A 201 -18.43 4.54 -0.42
C LEU A 201 -19.03 5.86 0.08
N ALA A 202 -20.37 6.00 0.06
CA ALA A 202 -21.03 7.22 0.56
C ALA A 202 -21.03 7.29 2.10
N HIS A 203 -20.97 6.14 2.77
CA HIS A 203 -20.95 6.02 4.23
C HIS A 203 -19.82 5.10 4.72
N LEU A 204 -18.61 5.36 4.23
CA LEU A 204 -17.47 4.49 4.50
C LEU A 204 -16.98 4.61 5.96
N SER A 205 -17.16 3.55 6.75
CA SER A 205 -16.63 3.45 8.12
C SER A 205 -15.10 3.54 8.17
N GLU A 206 -14.50 3.67 9.36
CA GLU A 206 -13.04 3.63 9.47
C GLU A 206 -12.52 2.20 9.23
N GLU A 207 -13.24 1.20 9.71
CA GLU A 207 -12.92 -0.21 9.55
C GLU A 207 -12.94 -0.63 8.06
N ASP A 208 -14.01 -0.27 7.34
CA ASP A 208 -14.15 -0.57 5.92
C ASP A 208 -13.11 0.18 5.08
N PHE A 209 -12.77 1.41 5.46
CA PHE A 209 -11.69 2.16 4.82
C PHE A 209 -10.33 1.49 5.04
N GLN A 210 -10.03 0.98 6.24
CA GLN A 210 -8.77 0.26 6.47
C GLN A 210 -8.71 -1.05 5.65
N ILE A 211 -9.84 -1.75 5.49
CA ILE A 211 -9.94 -2.91 4.59
C ILE A 211 -9.64 -2.48 3.15
N LEU A 212 -10.30 -1.43 2.64
CA LEU A 212 -10.06 -0.91 1.29
C LEU A 212 -8.61 -0.46 1.09
N ARG A 213 -8.04 0.24 2.08
CA ARG A 213 -6.66 0.74 2.05
C ARG A 213 -5.66 -0.43 1.99
N ASN A 214 -5.80 -1.42 2.86
CA ASN A 214 -4.91 -2.58 2.85
C ASN A 214 -5.07 -3.40 1.57
N THR A 215 -6.30 -3.52 1.07
CA THR A 215 -6.59 -4.17 -0.22
C THR A 215 -5.87 -3.45 -1.35
N LEU A 216 -5.94 -2.11 -1.40
CA LEU A 216 -5.25 -1.31 -2.41
C LEU A 216 -3.73 -1.48 -2.36
N TYR A 217 -3.11 -1.44 -1.18
CA TYR A 217 -1.65 -1.62 -1.06
C TYR A 217 -1.20 -3.08 -1.24
N THR A 218 -2.10 -4.05 -1.17
CA THR A 218 -1.81 -5.48 -1.43
C THR A 218 -1.95 -5.81 -2.91
N HIS A 219 -3.04 -5.36 -3.53
CA HIS A 219 -3.41 -5.69 -4.92
C HIS A 219 -3.09 -4.58 -5.93
N ASN A 220 -2.60 -3.43 -5.46
CA ASN A 220 -2.12 -2.26 -6.22
C ASN A 220 -3.13 -1.54 -7.12
N VAL A 221 -4.15 -2.23 -7.61
CA VAL A 221 -5.27 -1.70 -8.39
C VAL A 221 -6.53 -2.36 -7.85
N VAL A 222 -7.51 -1.56 -7.45
CA VAL A 222 -8.78 -2.02 -6.90
C VAL A 222 -9.92 -1.43 -7.72
N CYS A 223 -10.82 -2.28 -8.18
CA CYS A 223 -12.05 -1.89 -8.87
C CYS A 223 -13.24 -2.06 -7.92
N ILE A 224 -14.07 -1.02 -7.82
CA ILE A 224 -15.36 -1.03 -7.13
C ILE A 224 -16.42 -0.75 -8.20
N LYS A 225 -17.30 -1.73 -8.42
CA LYS A 225 -18.32 -1.66 -9.48
C LYS A 225 -19.50 -0.77 -9.08
N SER A 226 -20.26 -0.30 -10.06
CA SER A 226 -21.58 0.34 -9.88
C SER A 226 -21.58 1.64 -9.04
N GLN A 227 -20.53 2.45 -9.15
CA GLN A 227 -20.33 3.72 -8.43
C GLN A 227 -20.75 4.95 -9.23
N SER A 228 -21.69 4.81 -10.18
CA SER A 228 -22.17 5.92 -11.03
C SER A 228 -22.84 7.06 -10.26
N LYS A 229 -23.31 6.79 -9.03
CA LYS A 229 -23.94 7.78 -8.15
C LYS A 229 -22.96 8.57 -7.28
N LEU A 230 -21.70 8.15 -7.21
CA LEU A 230 -20.69 8.86 -6.42
C LEU A 230 -20.58 10.29 -6.96
N THR A 231 -20.55 11.30 -6.09
CA THR A 231 -20.37 12.70 -6.56
C THR A 231 -18.88 13.03 -6.73
N PRO A 232 -18.49 14.12 -7.44
CA PRO A 232 -17.09 14.54 -7.48
C PRO A 232 -16.55 14.83 -6.07
N LYS A 233 -17.39 15.37 -5.18
CA LYS A 233 -17.05 15.63 -3.79
C LYS A 233 -16.72 14.33 -3.05
N ASP A 234 -17.57 13.31 -3.16
CA ASP A 234 -17.35 12.02 -2.50
C ASP A 234 -16.07 11.34 -3.04
N GLN A 235 -15.81 11.43 -4.34
CA GLN A 235 -14.58 10.92 -4.96
C GLN A 235 -13.34 11.62 -4.42
N ALA A 236 -13.38 12.96 -4.29
CA ALA A 236 -12.28 13.74 -3.74
C ALA A 236 -12.04 13.42 -2.26
N GLU A 237 -13.12 13.28 -1.47
CA GLU A 237 -13.05 12.92 -0.05
C GLU A 237 -12.46 11.51 0.15
N LEU A 238 -12.94 10.52 -0.60
CA LEU A 238 -12.38 9.16 -0.59
C LEU A 238 -10.89 9.15 -0.92
N THR A 239 -10.48 9.87 -1.97
CA THR A 239 -9.07 9.96 -2.38
C THR A 239 -8.23 10.62 -1.27
N ARG A 240 -8.76 11.68 -0.64
CA ARG A 240 -8.11 12.40 0.47
C ARG A 240 -7.98 11.56 1.73
N ARG A 241 -8.85 10.57 1.99
CA ARG A 241 -8.68 9.70 3.16
C ARG A 241 -7.35 8.92 3.16
N PHE A 242 -6.76 8.68 1.99
CA PHE A 242 -5.43 8.06 1.88
C PHE A 242 -4.29 9.00 2.31
N ASP A 243 -4.50 10.32 2.23
CA ASP A 243 -3.59 11.36 2.68
C ASP A 243 -4.38 12.60 3.14
N PRO A 244 -4.83 12.64 4.42
CA PRO A 244 -5.70 13.70 4.91
C PRO A 244 -5.09 15.12 4.85
N GLN A 245 -3.77 15.21 4.69
CA GLN A 245 -3.05 16.48 4.58
C GLN A 245 -2.87 16.95 3.12
N ALA A 246 -3.29 16.14 2.13
CA ALA A 246 -3.20 16.49 0.72
C ALA A 246 -4.33 17.46 0.33
N MET A 247 -3.95 18.70 0.01
CA MET A 247 -4.89 19.81 -0.22
C MET A 247 -4.97 20.28 -1.68
N SER A 248 -4.10 19.79 -2.56
CA SER A 248 -3.96 20.31 -3.93
C SER A 248 -3.83 19.19 -4.96
N TYR A 249 -4.27 19.46 -6.19
CA TYR A 249 -4.12 18.55 -7.33
C TYR A 249 -2.65 18.16 -7.57
N GLY A 250 -2.41 16.92 -8.01
CA GLY A 250 -1.07 16.32 -8.15
C GLY A 250 -0.09 17.09 -9.05
N HIS A 251 -0.59 17.88 -10.00
CA HIS A 251 0.21 18.71 -10.90
C HIS A 251 0.12 20.22 -10.61
N GLY A 252 -0.56 20.62 -9.54
CA GLY A 252 -0.76 22.03 -9.20
C GLY A 252 -1.46 22.82 -10.31
N THR A 253 -1.20 24.13 -10.38
CA THR A 253 -1.57 24.98 -11.52
C THR A 253 -0.40 25.00 -12.50
N THR A 254 -0.63 24.62 -13.77
CA THR A 254 0.44 24.57 -14.76
C THR A 254 0.91 25.99 -15.11
N ILE A 255 2.15 26.35 -14.72
CA ILE A 255 2.72 27.70 -14.90
C ILE A 255 2.94 28.07 -16.38
N ASP A 256 2.90 27.11 -17.30
CA ASP A 256 2.80 27.36 -18.75
C ASP A 256 1.94 26.28 -19.43
N ALA A 257 0.64 26.37 -19.17
CA ALA A 257 -0.38 25.48 -19.71
C ALA A 257 -0.27 25.24 -21.23
N LYS A 258 0.13 26.24 -22.03
CA LYS A 258 0.14 26.11 -23.49
C LYS A 258 1.31 25.27 -24.02
N ARG A 259 2.43 25.20 -23.29
CA ARG A 259 3.62 24.43 -23.69
C ARG A 259 3.70 23.05 -23.04
N SER A 260 2.91 22.80 -22.00
CA SER A 260 2.87 21.50 -21.32
C SER A 260 2.13 20.45 -22.15
N ILE A 261 2.71 19.25 -22.25
CA ILE A 261 2.07 18.10 -22.92
C ILE A 261 0.84 17.55 -22.16
N LEU A 262 0.59 17.97 -20.92
CA LEU A 262 -0.54 17.47 -20.10
C LEU A 262 -1.84 18.30 -20.27
N HIS A 263 -1.72 19.55 -20.68
CA HIS A 263 -2.83 20.50 -20.66
C HIS A 263 -3.99 20.22 -21.66
N PRO A 264 -3.76 19.65 -22.86
CA PRO A 264 -4.86 19.43 -23.82
C PRO A 264 -5.96 18.50 -23.30
N ASP A 265 -5.66 17.65 -22.33
CA ASP A 265 -6.45 16.45 -22.03
C ASP A 265 -7.34 16.57 -20.78
N LEU A 266 -7.12 17.60 -19.93
CA LEU A 266 -7.78 17.77 -18.63
C LEU A 266 -8.79 18.92 -18.65
N LYS A 267 -9.99 18.70 -18.09
CA LYS A 267 -10.99 19.75 -17.82
C LYS A 267 -11.38 19.76 -16.34
N THR A 268 -11.11 20.84 -15.63
CA THR A 268 -11.38 20.93 -14.19
C THR A 268 -12.87 21.13 -13.90
N ILE A 269 -13.43 20.37 -12.95
CA ILE A 269 -14.81 20.58 -12.48
C ILE A 269 -14.88 21.89 -11.67
N PRO A 270 -15.70 22.89 -12.06
CA PRO A 270 -15.65 24.23 -11.46
C PRO A 270 -15.92 24.27 -9.95
N TYR A 271 -16.83 23.41 -9.47
CA TYR A 271 -17.24 23.38 -8.06
C TYR A 271 -16.44 22.37 -7.22
N GLN A 272 -15.60 21.53 -7.84
CA GLN A 272 -14.72 20.57 -7.16
C GLN A 272 -13.38 20.43 -7.93
N PRO A 273 -12.46 21.41 -7.82
CA PRO A 273 -11.26 21.47 -8.66
C PRO A 273 -10.25 20.33 -8.49
N GLU A 274 -10.35 19.55 -7.41
CA GLU A 274 -9.55 18.33 -7.20
C GLU A 274 -9.88 17.23 -8.22
N VAL A 275 -11.06 17.31 -8.84
CA VAL A 275 -11.55 16.33 -9.82
C VAL A 275 -11.47 16.90 -11.23
N GLN A 276 -10.79 16.16 -12.10
CA GLN A 276 -10.61 16.47 -13.51
C GLN A 276 -11.48 15.56 -14.36
N VAL A 277 -12.00 16.09 -15.45
CA VAL A 277 -12.72 15.36 -16.49
C VAL A 277 -11.75 15.07 -17.63
N ILE A 278 -11.63 13.79 -17.99
CA ILE A 278 -10.80 13.29 -19.10
C ILE A 278 -11.62 12.38 -20.00
N GLY A 279 -11.22 12.22 -21.25
CA GLY A 279 -12.00 11.39 -22.17
C GLY A 279 -11.71 11.60 -23.64
N ASN A 280 -12.70 11.26 -24.46
CA ASN A 280 -12.70 11.46 -25.91
C ASN A 280 -14.07 11.92 -26.38
N GLY A 281 -14.10 12.73 -27.44
CA GLY A 281 -15.33 13.11 -28.12
C GLY A 281 -15.98 14.35 -27.54
N PHE A 282 -17.14 14.70 -28.10
CA PHE A 282 -17.92 15.87 -27.68
C PHE A 282 -18.89 15.50 -26.55
N VAL A 283 -18.96 16.34 -25.53
CA VAL A 283 -19.90 16.21 -24.40
C VAL A 283 -20.63 17.55 -24.24
N PRO A 284 -21.97 17.57 -24.41
CA PRO A 284 -22.74 18.82 -24.34
C PRO A 284 -22.68 19.50 -22.97
N GLU A 285 -22.83 18.70 -21.91
CA GLU A 285 -22.75 19.17 -20.54
C GLU A 285 -22.30 18.06 -19.60
N TYR A 286 -21.51 18.40 -18.59
CA TYR A 286 -21.16 17.50 -17.50
C TYR A 286 -20.61 18.28 -16.30
N GLU A 287 -21.18 18.08 -15.11
CA GLU A 287 -20.68 18.67 -13.85
C GLU A 287 -20.42 20.19 -13.89
N GLY A 288 -21.31 20.93 -14.54
CA GLY A 288 -21.20 22.39 -14.70
C GLY A 288 -20.30 22.85 -15.85
N LEU A 289 -19.66 21.93 -16.57
CA LEU A 289 -19.01 22.20 -17.85
C LEU A 289 -20.03 22.11 -18.99
N THR A 290 -19.86 22.95 -20.01
CA THR A 290 -20.71 22.98 -21.21
C THR A 290 -19.84 22.98 -22.47
N ASP A 291 -20.35 22.39 -23.55
CA ASP A 291 -19.73 22.34 -24.88
C ASP A 291 -18.26 21.88 -24.88
N ILE A 292 -17.96 20.82 -24.13
CA ILE A 292 -16.58 20.33 -23.98
C ILE A 292 -16.24 19.32 -25.08
N LYS A 293 -15.11 19.55 -25.78
CA LYS A 293 -14.44 18.53 -26.60
C LYS A 293 -13.30 17.92 -25.80
N LEU A 294 -13.42 16.65 -25.46
CA LEU A 294 -12.37 15.86 -24.82
C LEU A 294 -11.52 15.19 -25.89
N ARG A 295 -10.22 15.04 -25.61
CA ARG A 295 -9.26 14.42 -26.52
C ARG A 295 -8.54 13.30 -25.79
N HIS A 296 -8.64 12.09 -26.34
CA HIS A 296 -7.84 10.98 -25.81
C HIS A 296 -6.38 11.15 -26.23
N PRO A 297 -5.42 10.96 -25.31
CA PRO A 297 -4.00 10.95 -25.67
C PRO A 297 -3.72 9.82 -26.67
N HIS A 298 -2.97 10.12 -27.72
CA HIS A 298 -2.80 9.19 -28.83
C HIS A 298 -1.33 9.01 -29.19
N HIS A 299 -0.89 7.76 -29.36
CA HIS A 299 0.50 7.45 -29.71
C HIS A 299 0.99 8.21 -30.95
N ARG A 300 0.15 8.42 -31.98
CA ARG A 300 0.51 9.16 -33.22
C ARG A 300 1.10 10.55 -32.95
N THR A 301 0.68 11.23 -31.88
CA THR A 301 1.16 12.57 -31.56
C THR A 301 2.40 12.58 -30.67
N PHE A 302 2.67 11.49 -29.95
CA PHE A 302 3.70 11.44 -28.91
C PHE A 302 4.89 10.54 -29.28
N HIS A 303 4.68 9.49 -30.05
CA HIS A 303 5.71 8.53 -30.44
C HIS A 303 6.54 9.00 -31.64
N LYS A 304 7.75 8.46 -31.75
CA LYS A 304 8.65 8.75 -32.87
C LYS A 304 8.16 8.09 -34.17
N THR A 305 7.70 6.86 -34.06
CA THR A 305 7.07 6.10 -35.15
C THR A 305 5.57 6.11 -34.95
N VAL A 306 4.83 5.96 -36.04
CA VAL A 306 3.36 6.01 -36.04
C VAL A 306 2.80 4.77 -36.73
N ILE A 307 1.66 4.29 -36.24
CA ILE A 307 0.86 3.29 -36.95
C ILE A 307 0.20 4.02 -38.14
N PRO A 308 0.17 3.44 -39.35
CA PRO A 308 -0.54 4.02 -40.50
C PRO A 308 -2.01 4.29 -40.21
N ASP A 309 -2.56 5.37 -40.77
CA ASP A 309 -3.93 5.82 -40.48
C ASP A 309 -4.99 4.75 -40.80
N GLU A 310 -4.78 3.97 -41.85
CA GLU A 310 -5.65 2.88 -42.26
C GLU A 310 -5.68 1.70 -41.28
N LEU A 311 -4.71 1.60 -40.36
CA LEU A 311 -4.59 0.55 -39.35
C LEU A 311 -4.93 1.04 -37.93
N ASP A 312 -5.09 2.35 -37.75
CA ASP A 312 -5.16 2.99 -36.42
C ASP A 312 -6.40 2.62 -35.60
N LEU A 313 -7.48 2.19 -36.25
CA LEU A 313 -8.66 1.68 -35.55
C LEU A 313 -8.52 0.22 -35.11
N ASP A 314 -7.65 -0.56 -35.74
CA ASP A 314 -7.44 -1.97 -35.38
C ASP A 314 -6.23 -2.16 -34.45
N TYR A 315 -5.25 -1.26 -34.54
CA TYR A 315 -3.99 -1.33 -33.81
C TYR A 315 -3.76 -0.09 -32.96
N THR A 316 -3.08 -0.27 -31.84
CA THR A 316 -2.77 0.81 -30.90
C THR A 316 -1.41 0.58 -30.23
N ARG A 317 -1.00 1.50 -29.38
CA ARG A 317 0.21 1.38 -28.55
C ARG A 317 -0.05 1.93 -27.16
N PHE A 318 0.80 1.59 -26.19
CA PHE A 318 0.84 2.35 -24.95
C PHE A 318 1.15 3.81 -25.27
N TYR A 319 0.30 4.74 -24.81
CA TYR A 319 0.59 6.15 -24.99
C TYR A 319 1.90 6.54 -24.30
N ARG A 320 1.98 6.32 -22.99
CA ARG A 320 3.13 6.64 -22.14
C ARG A 320 3.01 5.91 -20.81
N TRP A 321 3.99 5.07 -20.50
CA TRP A 321 4.13 4.52 -19.16
C TRP A 321 4.60 5.61 -18.19
N HIS A 322 3.86 5.82 -17.11
CA HIS A 322 4.15 6.87 -16.15
C HIS A 322 3.62 6.59 -14.74
N ILE A 323 4.07 7.47 -13.84
CA ILE A 323 3.54 7.70 -12.50
C ILE A 323 2.83 9.06 -12.56
N ASP A 324 1.64 9.18 -11.97
CA ASP A 324 1.00 10.50 -11.82
C ASP A 324 1.87 11.32 -10.87
N ALA A 325 2.50 12.40 -11.34
CA ALA A 325 3.32 13.28 -10.50
C ALA A 325 3.76 14.53 -11.25
N ALA A 326 3.87 15.69 -10.56
CA ALA A 326 4.55 16.84 -11.14
C ALA A 326 6.05 16.61 -11.37
N LEU A 327 6.69 15.81 -10.49
CA LEU A 327 8.13 15.53 -10.45
C LEU A 327 9.01 16.78 -10.40
N TYR A 328 8.45 17.86 -9.86
CA TYR A 328 9.06 19.18 -9.77
C TYR A 328 8.40 19.99 -8.66
N GLY A 329 9.19 20.85 -8.01
CA GLY A 329 8.78 21.66 -6.89
C GLY A 329 8.40 20.84 -5.66
N LYS A 330 7.53 21.42 -4.83
CA LYS A 330 7.05 20.83 -3.56
C LYS A 330 5.92 19.80 -3.75
N LEU A 331 5.57 19.47 -5.00
CA LEU A 331 4.47 18.56 -5.32
C LEU A 331 4.99 17.12 -5.36
N ASN A 332 4.81 16.39 -4.25
CA ASN A 332 5.17 14.98 -4.21
C ASN A 332 4.20 14.12 -5.03
N PRO A 333 4.67 13.00 -5.61
CA PRO A 333 3.80 12.03 -6.29
C PRO A 333 2.60 11.63 -5.41
N PRO A 334 1.35 11.76 -5.89
CA PRO A 334 0.16 11.24 -5.24
C PRO A 334 0.32 9.83 -4.68
N LEU A 335 -0.26 9.54 -3.51
CA LEU A 335 -0.26 8.17 -2.97
C LEU A 335 -1.21 7.26 -3.75
N VAL A 336 -2.39 7.79 -4.09
CA VAL A 336 -3.47 7.08 -4.76
C VAL A 336 -4.09 7.99 -5.81
N THR A 337 -4.45 7.41 -6.94
CA THR A 337 -5.32 8.04 -7.93
C THR A 337 -6.63 7.28 -8.00
N SER A 338 -7.74 8.02 -8.08
CA SER A 338 -9.06 7.47 -8.37
C SER A 338 -9.51 7.84 -9.78
N LEU A 339 -10.03 6.86 -10.51
CA LEU A 339 -10.60 7.01 -11.84
C LEU A 339 -12.01 6.41 -11.83
N LEU A 340 -13.01 7.21 -12.18
CA LEU A 340 -14.38 6.76 -12.34
C LEU A 340 -14.80 6.81 -13.80
N ALA A 341 -15.27 5.69 -14.32
CA ALA A 341 -15.89 5.58 -15.63
C ALA A 341 -17.33 6.14 -15.60
N VAL A 342 -17.57 7.19 -16.38
CA VAL A 342 -18.91 7.79 -16.53
C VAL A 342 -19.56 7.29 -17.81
N LYS A 343 -18.80 7.29 -18.91
CA LYS A 343 -19.22 6.78 -20.21
C LYS A 343 -18.06 6.07 -20.87
N VAL A 344 -18.31 4.85 -21.36
CA VAL A 344 -17.30 4.02 -22.02
C VAL A 344 -17.83 3.56 -23.38
N PRO A 345 -17.00 3.57 -24.44
CA PRO A 345 -17.40 2.93 -25.69
C PRO A 345 -17.53 1.41 -25.48
N LYS A 346 -18.45 0.76 -26.19
CA LYS A 346 -18.75 -0.67 -26.00
C LYS A 346 -18.28 -1.50 -27.17
N GLY A 347 -17.71 -2.67 -26.86
CA GLY A 347 -17.56 -3.79 -27.80
C GLY A 347 -16.36 -3.77 -28.74
N ARG A 348 -15.65 -2.65 -28.90
CA ARG A 348 -14.44 -2.61 -29.73
C ARG A 348 -13.19 -2.96 -28.92
N ARG A 349 -12.32 -3.76 -29.54
CA ARG A 349 -11.00 -4.14 -29.04
C ARG A 349 -9.95 -3.76 -30.08
N GLN A 350 -8.70 -3.64 -29.65
CA GLN A 350 -7.58 -3.32 -30.53
C GLN A 350 -6.40 -4.24 -30.22
N THR A 351 -5.54 -4.47 -31.20
CA THR A 351 -4.26 -5.12 -30.98
C THR A 351 -3.22 -4.07 -30.61
N LEU A 352 -2.73 -4.11 -29.39
CA LEU A 352 -1.60 -3.29 -28.95
C LEU A 352 -0.30 -3.86 -29.52
N LEU A 353 0.48 -2.99 -30.15
CA LEU A 353 1.80 -3.28 -30.70
C LEU A 353 2.89 -2.64 -29.84
N TYR A 354 3.95 -3.37 -29.54
CA TYR A 354 5.14 -2.81 -28.87
C TYR A 354 6.09 -2.17 -29.88
N ASP A 355 6.23 -2.78 -31.06
CA ASP A 355 7.07 -2.31 -32.18
C ASP A 355 8.50 -1.92 -31.75
N ASP A 356 9.10 -2.73 -30.88
CA ASP A 356 10.45 -2.58 -30.32
C ASP A 356 11.33 -3.81 -30.61
N ASP A 357 11.05 -4.48 -31.73
CA ASP A 357 11.71 -5.70 -32.22
C ASP A 357 11.45 -6.98 -31.39
N SER A 358 10.70 -6.92 -30.29
CA SER A 358 10.38 -8.13 -29.51
C SER A 358 9.31 -9.02 -30.16
N GLY A 359 8.47 -8.45 -31.03
CA GLY A 359 7.28 -9.10 -31.57
C GLY A 359 6.12 -9.22 -30.56
N ASP A 360 6.24 -8.60 -29.38
CA ASP A 360 5.18 -8.59 -28.37
C ASP A 360 3.94 -7.86 -28.89
N THR A 361 2.78 -8.46 -28.62
CA THR A 361 1.46 -7.87 -28.85
C THR A 361 0.52 -8.18 -27.68
N LEU A 362 -0.53 -7.38 -27.53
CA LEU A 362 -1.54 -7.59 -26.50
C LEU A 362 -2.93 -7.21 -27.03
N ASP A 363 -3.91 -8.11 -26.92
CA ASP A 363 -5.31 -7.77 -27.20
C ASP A 363 -5.89 -6.95 -26.03
N VAL A 364 -6.43 -5.77 -26.32
CA VAL A 364 -6.89 -4.80 -25.32
C VAL A 364 -8.30 -4.28 -25.63
N PRO A 365 -9.13 -4.03 -24.61
CA PRO A 365 -10.36 -3.27 -24.78
C PRO A 365 -10.05 -1.83 -25.21
N LEU A 366 -10.91 -1.24 -26.04
CA LEU A 366 -10.78 0.16 -26.44
C LEU A 366 -10.81 1.10 -25.22
N GLY A 367 -9.83 2.00 -25.13
CA GLY A 367 -9.82 3.01 -24.07
C GLY A 367 -9.43 2.47 -22.70
N THR A 368 -8.79 1.30 -22.66
CA THR A 368 -8.30 0.68 -21.44
C THR A 368 -7.22 1.54 -20.77
N THR A 369 -7.11 1.37 -19.46
CA THR A 369 -5.92 1.79 -18.72
C THR A 369 -5.12 0.53 -18.41
N ALA A 370 -3.89 0.48 -18.93
CA ALA A 370 -2.96 -0.60 -18.68
C ALA A 370 -2.14 -0.30 -17.42
N PHE A 371 -1.96 -1.31 -16.57
CA PHE A 371 -1.20 -1.25 -15.33
C PHE A 371 -0.13 -2.33 -15.30
N VAL A 372 1.01 -2.02 -14.68
CA VAL A 372 2.09 -2.98 -14.40
C VAL A 372 2.61 -2.79 -12.99
N SER A 373 3.00 -3.88 -12.33
CA SER A 373 3.45 -3.86 -10.94
C SER A 373 4.93 -3.50 -10.84
N GLY A 374 5.23 -2.38 -10.18
CA GLY A 374 6.61 -2.02 -9.82
C GLY A 374 7.25 -3.02 -8.86
N TYR A 375 6.46 -3.72 -8.04
CA TYR A 375 6.93 -4.81 -7.18
C TYR A 375 7.40 -5.99 -8.03
N LYS A 376 6.61 -6.39 -9.02
CA LYS A 376 7.00 -7.48 -9.93
C LYS A 376 8.22 -7.13 -10.77
N MET A 377 8.34 -5.86 -11.20
CA MET A 377 9.55 -5.33 -11.82
C MET A 377 10.77 -5.52 -10.93
N PHE A 378 10.69 -5.06 -9.67
CA PHE A 378 11.79 -5.20 -8.71
C PHE A 378 12.14 -6.67 -8.44
N ASP A 379 11.14 -7.53 -8.23
CA ASP A 379 11.35 -8.95 -7.95
C ASP A 379 12.12 -9.66 -9.08
N ASN A 380 11.87 -9.25 -10.33
CA ASN A 380 12.49 -9.80 -11.53
C ASN A 380 13.91 -9.29 -11.80
N LEU A 381 14.39 -8.26 -11.09
CA LEU A 381 15.75 -7.74 -11.25
C LEU A 381 16.80 -8.76 -10.79
N SER A 382 17.96 -8.76 -11.44
CA SER A 382 19.14 -9.48 -10.97
C SER A 382 19.63 -8.93 -9.63
N LEU A 383 20.48 -9.67 -8.91
CA LEU A 383 21.04 -9.19 -7.64
C LEU A 383 21.84 -7.88 -7.82
N GLU A 384 22.62 -7.78 -8.89
CA GLU A 384 23.38 -6.57 -9.23
C GLU A 384 22.44 -5.39 -9.52
N GLN A 385 21.38 -5.62 -10.29
CA GLN A 385 20.37 -4.59 -10.56
C GLN A 385 19.64 -4.17 -9.28
N LYS A 386 19.34 -5.11 -8.37
CA LYS A 386 18.73 -4.81 -7.07
C LYS A 386 19.61 -3.91 -6.22
N GLU A 387 20.89 -4.24 -6.06
CA GLU A 387 21.85 -3.38 -5.34
C GLU A 387 21.92 -1.99 -5.98
N PHE A 388 22.00 -1.92 -7.32
CA PHE A 388 22.02 -0.67 -8.05
C PHE A 388 20.79 0.21 -7.76
N VAL A 389 19.57 -0.33 -7.89
CA VAL A 389 18.34 0.46 -7.69
C VAL A 389 18.04 0.75 -6.22
N LEU A 390 18.48 -0.10 -5.29
CA LEU A 390 18.34 0.14 -3.84
C LEU A 390 19.23 1.28 -3.35
N THR A 391 20.36 1.50 -4.02
CA THR A 391 21.37 2.48 -3.60
C THR A 391 21.37 3.78 -4.41
N SER A 392 20.75 3.78 -5.59
CA SER A 392 20.77 4.91 -6.52
C SER A 392 19.48 5.74 -6.49
N LYS A 393 19.58 6.98 -6.99
CA LYS A 393 18.46 7.93 -7.06
C LYS A 393 18.32 8.52 -8.46
N ILE A 394 17.09 8.85 -8.86
CA ILE A 394 16.78 9.53 -10.11
C ILE A 394 16.62 11.02 -9.86
N GLU A 395 17.30 11.83 -10.68
CA GLU A 395 17.00 13.24 -10.83
C GLU A 395 16.09 13.44 -12.05
N TYR A 396 14.98 14.16 -11.85
CA TYR A 396 14.08 14.58 -12.91
C TYR A 396 14.47 15.96 -13.45
N ALA A 397 14.12 16.25 -14.70
CA ALA A 397 14.40 17.57 -15.28
C ALA A 397 13.57 18.68 -14.61
N PRO A 398 14.05 19.93 -14.57
CA PRO A 398 13.20 21.07 -14.21
C PRO A 398 12.06 21.21 -15.22
N HIS A 399 10.87 21.61 -14.75
CA HIS A 399 9.65 21.69 -15.56
C HIS A 399 9.47 20.47 -16.52
N PRO A 400 9.42 19.24 -15.98
CA PRO A 400 9.58 17.99 -16.73
C PRO A 400 8.79 17.91 -18.05
N TYR A 401 7.52 18.32 -18.01
CA TYR A 401 6.59 18.20 -19.13
C TYR A 401 6.74 19.30 -20.19
N VAL A 402 7.40 20.42 -19.85
CA VAL A 402 7.83 21.43 -20.81
C VAL A 402 9.15 20.99 -21.45
N TRP A 403 10.07 20.44 -20.64
CA TRP A 403 11.37 19.95 -21.09
C TRP A 403 11.28 18.92 -22.22
N ILE A 404 10.32 17.98 -22.14
CA ILE A 404 10.11 16.96 -23.16
C ILE A 404 9.09 17.33 -24.26
N SER A 405 8.57 18.57 -24.28
CA SER A 405 7.48 18.95 -25.20
C SER A 405 7.83 18.84 -26.69
N THR A 406 9.11 18.90 -27.02
CA THR A 406 9.67 18.82 -28.37
C THR A 406 10.28 17.45 -28.71
N THR A 407 10.25 16.50 -27.78
CA THR A 407 10.81 15.15 -27.97
C THR A 407 9.73 14.15 -28.36
N LYS A 408 10.14 12.93 -28.74
CA LYS A 408 9.25 11.83 -29.11
C LYS A 408 9.55 10.57 -28.32
N SER A 409 8.51 9.84 -27.96
CA SER A 409 8.58 8.61 -27.19
C SER A 409 8.95 7.41 -28.06
N ARG A 410 9.50 6.37 -27.41
CA ARG A 410 9.64 5.03 -27.99
C ARG A 410 8.27 4.45 -28.34
N SER A 411 8.24 3.47 -29.24
CA SER A 411 7.01 2.79 -29.67
C SER A 411 6.30 2.05 -28.53
N ASP A 412 7.04 1.51 -27.57
CA ASP A 412 6.49 0.86 -26.38
C ASP A 412 5.96 1.86 -25.32
N GLY A 413 6.09 3.17 -25.55
CA GLY A 413 5.71 4.23 -24.61
C GLY A 413 6.60 4.34 -23.36
N LEU A 414 7.71 3.60 -23.28
CA LEU A 414 8.59 3.54 -22.13
C LEU A 414 9.76 4.52 -22.28
N GLY A 415 9.47 5.80 -22.06
CA GLY A 415 10.47 6.87 -22.12
C GLY A 415 10.64 7.53 -23.48
N MET A 416 11.62 8.42 -23.60
CA MET A 416 11.85 9.23 -24.81
C MET A 416 13.03 8.72 -25.62
N VAL A 417 13.01 8.98 -26.93
CA VAL A 417 14.16 8.77 -27.82
C VAL A 417 15.17 9.90 -27.59
N SER A 418 16.45 9.56 -27.45
CA SER A 418 17.53 10.51 -27.20
C SER A 418 18.07 11.11 -28.49
N GLU A 419 17.44 12.19 -28.95
CA GLU A 419 17.84 12.92 -30.17
C GLU A 419 18.38 14.34 -29.88
N GLY A 420 18.55 14.71 -28.60
CA GLY A 420 18.97 16.07 -28.20
C GLY A 420 17.93 17.14 -28.56
N LYS A 421 16.64 16.77 -28.57
CA LYS A 421 15.52 17.63 -28.96
C LYS A 421 14.79 18.23 -27.78
N GLU A 422 15.22 17.95 -26.56
CA GLU A 422 14.68 18.53 -25.35
C GLU A 422 14.78 20.06 -25.39
N VAL A 423 13.84 20.74 -24.76
CA VAL A 423 13.95 22.20 -24.60
C VAL A 423 15.21 22.51 -23.79
N PRO A 424 16.11 23.39 -24.27
CA PRO A 424 17.31 23.75 -23.53
C PRO A 424 16.97 24.27 -22.13
N LEU A 425 17.77 23.91 -21.12
CA LEU A 425 17.49 24.29 -19.73
C LEU A 425 17.40 25.82 -19.53
N ALA A 426 18.13 26.59 -20.33
CA ALA A 426 18.10 28.05 -20.32
C ALA A 426 16.78 28.64 -20.86
N ASP A 427 16.02 27.87 -21.64
CA ASP A 427 14.76 28.28 -22.26
C ASP A 427 13.53 27.79 -21.46
N LEU A 428 13.75 27.03 -20.40
CA LEU A 428 12.70 26.63 -19.48
C LEU A 428 12.27 27.79 -18.59
N PRO A 429 11.03 27.76 -18.05
CA PRO A 429 10.62 28.72 -17.05
C PRO A 429 11.61 28.76 -15.87
N PRO A 430 11.84 29.91 -15.24
CA PRO A 430 12.75 30.00 -14.10
C PRO A 430 12.37 29.01 -13.00
N THR A 431 13.35 28.37 -12.38
CA THR A 431 13.15 27.58 -11.17
C THR A 431 13.17 28.49 -9.94
N GLU A 432 12.45 28.17 -8.86
CA GLU A 432 12.69 28.88 -7.60
C GLU A 432 14.10 28.52 -7.04
N ARG A 433 14.59 29.41 -6.15
CA ARG A 433 15.97 29.56 -5.64
C ARG A 433 16.84 28.28 -5.65
N ASP A 434 17.97 28.35 -6.34
CA ASP A 434 19.11 27.41 -6.26
C ASP A 434 18.82 25.93 -6.60
N GLY A 435 17.77 25.64 -7.36
CA GLY A 435 17.47 24.28 -7.84
C GLY A 435 16.76 23.39 -6.82
N SER A 436 16.26 23.95 -5.70
CA SER A 436 15.52 23.21 -4.66
C SER A 436 14.22 22.57 -5.17
N ASP A 437 13.73 22.99 -6.33
CA ASP A 437 12.54 22.44 -6.97
C ASP A 437 12.83 21.19 -7.81
N ILE A 438 14.10 20.85 -8.06
CA ILE A 438 14.44 19.63 -8.78
C ILE A 438 14.28 18.44 -7.84
N GLN A 439 13.41 17.48 -8.20
CA GLN A 439 13.21 16.30 -7.38
C GLN A 439 14.26 15.23 -7.69
N ILE A 440 14.96 14.80 -6.64
CA ILE A 440 15.83 13.62 -6.63
C ILE A 440 15.18 12.56 -5.76
N LEU A 441 14.67 11.50 -6.37
CA LEU A 441 13.88 10.45 -5.69
C LEU A 441 14.60 9.10 -5.73
N PRO A 442 14.42 8.22 -4.73
CA PRO A 442 14.86 6.82 -4.81
C PRO A 442 14.31 6.13 -6.06
N MET A 443 15.08 5.21 -6.65
CA MET A 443 14.61 4.37 -7.77
C MET A 443 13.57 3.33 -7.33
N VAL A 444 13.59 2.95 -6.05
CA VAL A 444 12.62 2.01 -5.46
C VAL A 444 11.86 2.63 -4.32
N TRP A 445 10.54 2.41 -4.29
CA TRP A 445 9.64 2.94 -3.27
C TRP A 445 9.08 1.81 -2.40
N ARG A 446 9.00 2.05 -1.09
CA ARG A 446 8.55 1.10 -0.08
C ARG A 446 7.05 1.19 0.10
N ASN A 447 6.39 0.03 0.05
CA ASN A 447 4.99 -0.11 0.38
C ASN A 447 4.75 0.15 1.89
N PRO A 448 3.88 1.10 2.28
CA PRO A 448 3.67 1.45 3.68
C PRO A 448 2.88 0.39 4.48
N VAL A 449 2.30 -0.62 3.83
CA VAL A 449 1.50 -1.67 4.48
C VAL A 449 2.29 -2.97 4.61
N ASN A 450 2.92 -3.43 3.54
CA ASN A 450 3.60 -4.73 3.51
C ASN A 450 5.14 -4.63 3.44
N GLY A 451 5.70 -3.42 3.34
CA GLY A 451 7.14 -3.19 3.32
C GLY A 451 7.88 -3.62 2.05
N ARG A 452 7.20 -4.18 1.04
CA ARG A 452 7.84 -4.57 -0.24
C ARG A 452 8.37 -3.35 -0.99
N PHE A 453 9.36 -3.58 -1.85
CA PHE A 453 9.93 -2.55 -2.74
C PHE A 453 9.34 -2.65 -4.14
N ALA A 454 8.93 -1.50 -4.68
CA ALA A 454 8.54 -1.34 -6.07
C ALA A 454 9.59 -0.53 -6.83
N LEU A 455 10.03 -0.99 -8.00
CA LEU A 455 10.80 -0.16 -8.94
C LEU A 455 9.88 0.95 -9.48
N GLN A 456 10.16 2.19 -9.13
CA GLN A 456 9.31 3.35 -9.41
C GLN A 456 10.12 4.51 -9.97
N ILE A 457 10.15 4.56 -11.29
CA ILE A 457 10.85 5.58 -12.07
C ILE A 457 9.89 6.05 -13.15
N HIS A 458 9.71 7.38 -13.31
CA HIS A 458 8.96 7.91 -14.43
C HIS A 458 9.88 8.03 -15.66
N PRO A 459 9.75 7.16 -16.68
CA PRO A 459 10.78 6.98 -17.71
C PRO A 459 10.92 8.16 -18.68
N SER A 460 9.85 8.91 -18.95
CA SER A 460 9.91 10.00 -19.95
C SER A 460 10.75 11.20 -19.52
N VAL A 461 10.83 11.49 -18.23
CA VAL A 461 11.37 12.76 -17.71
C VAL A 461 12.61 12.59 -16.84
N VAL A 462 13.18 11.38 -16.80
CA VAL A 462 14.47 11.15 -16.15
C VAL A 462 15.57 11.97 -16.82
N ARG A 463 16.46 12.54 -16.00
CA ARG A 463 17.60 13.34 -16.47
C ARG A 463 18.93 12.74 -16.03
N LYS A 464 19.08 12.41 -14.75
CA LYS A 464 20.34 11.86 -14.19
C LYS A 464 20.10 10.71 -13.23
N ILE A 465 21.14 9.92 -13.02
CA ILE A 465 21.19 8.89 -11.96
C ILE A 465 22.32 9.24 -11.00
N HIS A 466 22.00 9.38 -9.72
CA HIS A 466 22.94 9.61 -8.62
C HIS A 466 23.28 8.28 -7.96
N LEU A 467 24.56 7.94 -7.88
CA LEU A 467 25.05 6.64 -7.40
C LEU A 467 25.48 6.68 -5.93
N LYS A 468 25.58 5.49 -5.32
CA LYS A 468 25.98 5.29 -3.91
C LYS A 468 27.32 5.95 -3.55
N ASP A 469 28.27 5.95 -4.49
CA ASP A 469 29.62 6.50 -4.31
C ASP A 469 29.70 8.02 -4.51
N GLY A 470 28.57 8.67 -4.79
CA GLY A 470 28.47 10.10 -5.04
C GLY A 470 28.73 10.50 -6.50
N SER A 471 29.06 9.56 -7.39
CA SER A 471 29.15 9.85 -8.82
C SER A 471 27.77 9.98 -9.46
N VAL A 472 27.71 10.67 -10.62
CA VAL A 472 26.45 10.95 -11.33
C VAL A 472 26.57 10.54 -12.79
N ILE A 473 25.59 9.77 -13.26
CA ILE A 473 25.40 9.48 -14.69
C ILE A 473 24.54 10.62 -15.26
N ASP A 474 25.16 11.49 -16.06
CA ASP A 474 24.52 12.67 -16.70
C ASP A 474 24.50 12.58 -18.25
N ASP A 475 24.92 11.44 -18.80
CA ASP A 475 24.67 11.13 -20.21
C ASP A 475 23.21 10.70 -20.36
N LEU A 476 22.38 11.60 -20.89
CA LEU A 476 20.93 11.40 -21.02
C LEU A 476 20.58 10.14 -21.83
N ALA A 477 21.35 9.79 -22.86
CA ALA A 477 21.11 8.59 -23.64
C ALA A 477 21.34 7.35 -22.77
N LYS A 478 22.47 7.31 -22.06
CA LYS A 478 22.79 6.23 -21.13
C LYS A 478 21.77 6.10 -20.00
N VAL A 479 21.32 7.22 -19.42
CA VAL A 479 20.30 7.23 -18.36
C VAL A 479 19.00 6.59 -18.86
N ARG A 480 18.54 6.96 -20.06
CA ARG A 480 17.31 6.43 -20.64
C ARG A 480 17.41 4.96 -21.00
N GLU A 481 18.54 4.50 -21.54
CA GLU A 481 18.77 3.07 -21.79
C GLU A 481 18.73 2.27 -20.49
N ILE A 482 19.44 2.71 -19.44
CA ILE A 482 19.42 2.03 -18.13
C ILE A 482 17.99 1.91 -17.59
N VAL A 483 17.20 3.00 -17.63
CA VAL A 483 15.82 2.98 -17.14
C VAL A 483 14.93 2.08 -18.00
N HIS A 484 15.10 2.11 -19.32
CA HIS A 484 14.38 1.23 -20.24
C HIS A 484 14.70 -0.24 -19.96
N ASP A 485 15.97 -0.62 -19.85
CA ASP A 485 16.41 -1.99 -19.55
C ASP A 485 15.84 -2.52 -18.23
N LEU A 486 15.76 -1.67 -17.21
CA LEU A 486 15.19 -2.04 -15.90
C LEU A 486 13.67 -2.25 -15.95
N GLN A 487 12.95 -1.47 -16.77
CA GLN A 487 11.47 -1.46 -16.76
C GLN A 487 10.85 -2.29 -17.89
N ARG A 488 11.52 -2.42 -19.04
CA ARG A 488 10.98 -3.08 -20.25
C ARG A 488 10.56 -4.53 -20.03
N PRO A 489 11.32 -5.37 -19.29
CA PRO A 489 10.88 -6.72 -18.96
C PRO A 489 9.59 -6.75 -18.13
N GLY A 490 9.35 -5.72 -17.32
CA GLY A 490 8.18 -5.60 -16.46
C GLY A 490 6.90 -5.21 -17.20
N ILE A 491 7.01 -4.66 -18.41
CA ILE A 491 5.86 -4.37 -19.27
C ILE A 491 5.60 -5.49 -20.29
N ALA A 492 6.23 -6.66 -20.19
CA ALA A 492 5.92 -7.79 -21.08
C ALA A 492 4.43 -8.17 -21.00
N PRO A 493 3.79 -8.64 -22.10
CA PRO A 493 2.33 -8.81 -22.17
C PRO A 493 1.70 -9.57 -20.99
N LYS A 494 2.36 -10.63 -20.51
CA LYS A 494 1.90 -11.45 -19.37
C LYS A 494 1.85 -10.73 -18.01
N PHE A 495 2.50 -9.57 -17.88
CA PHE A 495 2.53 -8.76 -16.66
C PHE A 495 1.61 -7.55 -16.73
N VAL A 496 1.01 -7.28 -17.90
CA VAL A 496 0.12 -6.13 -18.09
C VAL A 496 -1.29 -6.50 -17.64
N TYR A 497 -1.82 -5.69 -16.74
CA TYR A 497 -3.24 -5.68 -16.44
C TYR A 497 -3.93 -4.57 -17.24
N ALA A 498 -4.62 -4.95 -18.33
CA ALA A 498 -5.48 -4.04 -19.09
C ALA A 498 -6.89 -4.05 -18.51
N HIS A 499 -7.28 -2.97 -17.83
CA HIS A 499 -8.59 -2.87 -17.21
C HIS A 499 -9.69 -2.69 -18.27
N ASP A 500 -10.65 -3.63 -18.33
CA ASP A 500 -11.82 -3.55 -19.18
C ASP A 500 -12.93 -2.78 -18.45
N TRP A 501 -13.13 -1.53 -18.85
CA TRP A 501 -13.96 -0.58 -18.14
C TRP A 501 -15.45 -0.83 -18.38
N GLU A 502 -16.23 -0.79 -17.31
CA GLU A 502 -17.69 -0.66 -17.35
C GLU A 502 -18.12 0.71 -16.80
N GLU A 503 -19.28 1.22 -17.24
CA GLU A 503 -19.83 2.46 -16.68
C GLU A 503 -20.14 2.28 -15.20
N GLY A 504 -19.67 3.24 -14.39
CA GLY A 504 -19.76 3.18 -12.94
C GLY A 504 -18.58 2.48 -12.26
N ASP A 505 -17.60 1.95 -13.00
CA ASP A 505 -16.38 1.44 -12.38
C ASP A 505 -15.59 2.56 -11.73
N LEU A 506 -15.33 2.43 -10.43
CA LEU A 506 -14.34 3.23 -9.72
C LEU A 506 -13.08 2.39 -9.53
N VAL A 507 -12.00 2.77 -10.21
CA VAL A 507 -10.68 2.18 -10.01
C VAL A 507 -9.85 3.10 -9.12
N LEU A 508 -9.33 2.54 -8.04
CA LEU A 508 -8.27 3.12 -7.22
C LEU A 508 -6.97 2.41 -7.57
N PHE A 509 -5.88 3.14 -7.78
CA PHE A 509 -4.57 2.53 -7.93
C PHE A 509 -3.53 3.17 -7.01
N ASN A 510 -2.67 2.31 -6.46
CA ASN A 510 -1.48 2.67 -5.69
C ASN A 510 -0.47 3.31 -6.64
N ASN A 511 -0.49 4.63 -6.74
CA ASN A 511 0.38 5.37 -7.65
C ASN A 511 1.87 5.24 -7.26
N HIS A 512 2.17 4.77 -6.05
CA HIS A 512 3.54 4.43 -5.61
C HIS A 512 3.93 2.97 -5.90
N GLY A 513 3.03 2.17 -6.48
CA GLY A 513 3.21 0.73 -6.69
C GLY A 513 3.09 0.28 -8.14
N VAL A 514 2.54 1.12 -9.03
CA VAL A 514 2.31 0.78 -10.44
C VAL A 514 2.83 1.86 -11.37
N LEU A 515 3.25 1.42 -12.57
CA LEU A 515 3.20 2.31 -13.73
C LEU A 515 1.88 2.06 -14.45
N HIS A 516 1.41 3.09 -15.15
CA HIS A 516 0.22 2.96 -15.97
C HIS A 516 0.33 3.73 -17.29
N SER A 517 -0.47 3.32 -18.26
CA SER A 517 -0.61 3.99 -19.55
C SER A 517 -2.05 3.91 -20.02
N VAL A 518 -2.55 5.01 -20.59
CA VAL A 518 -3.76 4.94 -21.42
C VAL A 518 -3.44 4.25 -22.74
N VAL A 519 -4.44 3.56 -23.27
CA VAL A 519 -4.35 2.79 -24.51
C VAL A 519 -5.64 2.99 -25.30
N GLY A 520 -5.52 3.22 -26.59
CA GLY A 520 -6.66 3.27 -27.49
C GLY A 520 -6.50 4.34 -28.57
N ALA A 521 -7.04 4.03 -29.74
CA ALA A 521 -7.20 4.97 -30.84
C ALA A 521 -8.68 5.00 -31.20
N PHE A 522 -9.31 6.14 -30.90
CA PHE A 522 -10.77 6.32 -30.96
C PHE A 522 -11.18 6.86 -32.32
N ALA A 523 -12.31 6.38 -32.83
CA ALA A 523 -13.02 7.04 -33.92
C ALA A 523 -13.61 8.37 -33.44
N GLU A 524 -13.97 9.24 -34.39
CA GLU A 524 -14.43 10.61 -34.09
C GLU A 524 -15.73 10.65 -33.27
N ASP A 525 -16.60 9.66 -33.46
CA ASP A 525 -17.92 9.51 -32.84
C ASP A 525 -17.90 8.73 -31.52
N GLU A 526 -16.79 8.07 -31.19
CA GLU A 526 -16.66 7.29 -29.96
C GLU A 526 -16.39 8.21 -28.75
N VAL A 527 -17.38 8.29 -27.87
CA VAL A 527 -17.33 9.13 -26.68
C VAL A 527 -16.86 8.33 -25.47
N ARG A 528 -15.86 8.86 -24.76
CA ARG A 528 -15.36 8.38 -23.47
C ARG A 528 -15.40 9.53 -22.48
N LEU A 529 -15.87 9.30 -21.26
CA LEU A 529 -15.97 10.31 -20.21
C LEU A 529 -15.62 9.72 -18.86
N PHE A 530 -14.64 10.32 -18.19
CA PHE A 530 -14.10 9.84 -16.91
C PHE A 530 -13.87 11.01 -15.97
N ARG A 531 -13.96 10.71 -14.67
CA ARG A 531 -13.48 11.61 -13.60
C ARG A 531 -12.19 11.06 -13.01
N GLN A 532 -11.15 11.87 -12.96
CA GLN A 532 -9.87 11.57 -12.32
C GLN A 532 -9.68 12.47 -11.10
N CYS A 533 -9.25 11.89 -9.98
CA CYS A 533 -8.78 12.64 -8.83
C CYS A 533 -7.43 12.07 -8.37
N ASN A 534 -6.41 12.93 -8.36
CA ASN A 534 -5.13 12.65 -7.73
C ASN A 534 -4.67 13.91 -6.97
N LEU A 535 -4.18 13.70 -5.74
CA LEU A 535 -3.79 14.79 -4.85
C LEU A 535 -2.29 14.71 -4.60
N ALA A 536 -1.59 15.83 -4.69
CA ALA A 536 -0.17 15.89 -4.37
C ALA A 536 0.04 15.42 -2.93
N ALA A 537 0.91 14.42 -2.75
CA ALA A 537 1.09 13.83 -1.44
C ALA A 537 1.75 14.82 -0.46
N SER A 538 1.34 14.74 0.80
CA SER A 538 1.88 15.53 1.91
C SER A 538 3.35 15.21 2.23
N ARG A 539 3.86 14.12 1.69
CA ARG A 539 5.21 13.60 1.94
C ARG A 539 5.82 12.97 0.67
N PRO A 540 7.16 12.92 0.57
CA PRO A 540 7.84 12.20 -0.50
C PRO A 540 7.60 10.68 -0.40
N PRO A 541 7.85 9.93 -1.48
CA PRO A 541 7.84 8.47 -1.45
C PRO A 541 8.80 7.92 -0.39
N LEU A 542 8.42 6.81 0.24
CA LEU A 542 9.30 6.10 1.17
C LEU A 542 10.36 5.35 0.39
N GLY A 543 11.64 5.62 0.63
CA GLY A 543 12.74 4.83 0.07
C GLY A 543 13.14 3.66 0.96
N PRO A 544 14.17 2.89 0.55
CA PRO A 544 14.87 1.94 1.41
C PRO A 544 15.46 2.64 2.65
N GLN A 545 15.45 1.97 3.80
CA GLN A 545 16.08 2.47 5.03
C GLN A 545 17.38 1.71 5.31
N TYR A 546 18.39 2.36 5.87
CA TYR A 546 19.60 1.65 6.31
C TYR A 546 19.28 0.81 7.56
N PRO A 547 19.72 -0.47 7.67
CA PRO A 547 20.69 -1.20 6.86
C PRO A 547 20.11 -2.14 5.78
N GLU A 548 18.85 -1.97 5.34
CA GLU A 548 18.18 -2.83 4.32
C GLU A 548 18.90 -2.83 2.95
N VAL A 549 19.87 -1.94 2.77
CA VAL A 549 20.70 -1.74 1.58
C VAL A 549 22.02 -2.57 1.63
N VAL A 550 22.27 -3.31 2.72
CA VAL A 550 23.54 -4.05 2.94
C VAL A 550 23.31 -5.57 3.07
N ALA A 551 22.05 -6.04 3.03
CA ALA A 551 21.67 -7.42 3.30
C ALA A 551 21.46 -8.26 2.03
#